data_AF-A0A2V7ZZH6-F1
#
_entry.id   AF-A0A2V7ZZH6-F1
#
_cell.length_a   1.000
_cell.length_b   1.000
_cell.length_c   1.000
_cell.angle_alpha   90.00
_cell.angle_beta   90.00
_cell.angle_gamma   90.00
#
_symmetry.space_group_name_H-M   'P 1'
#
loop_
_entity.id
_entity.type
_entity.pdbx_description
1 polymer ?
#
loop_
_entity_poly.entity_id
_entity_poly.type
_entity_poly.pdbx_seq_one_letter_code
_entity_poly.pdbx_strand_id
1 'polypeptide(L)' 'YDSVDIEGLPSLSMRIAGGIHGDVATASIIVNSIPKVLSAAPGLHTMRDLPLPSFFSGR' A
#
# COMPACT_ATOMS: atom_id res chain seq x y z
N TYR A 1 -1.76 -15.76 6.35
CA TYR A 1 -0.77 -14.87 7.00
C TYR A 1 0.16 -14.42 5.93
N ASP A 2 0.65 -13.19 6.04
CA ASP A 2 1.64 -12.64 5.13
C ASP A 2 2.92 -12.37 5.92
N SER A 3 4.07 -12.65 5.33
CA SER A 3 5.37 -12.42 5.96
C SER A 3 6.33 -11.78 4.97
N VAL A 4 7.21 -10.93 5.50
CA VAL A 4 8.28 -10.28 4.75
C VAL A 4 9.56 -10.42 5.57
N ASP A 5 10.57 -11.01 4.96
CA ASP A 5 11.91 -11.16 5.52
C ASP A 5 12.89 -10.36 4.65
N ILE A 6 13.71 -9.54 5.29
CA ILE A 6 14.74 -8.71 4.65
C ILE A 6 16.08 -9.09 5.29
N GLU A 7 16.94 -9.72 4.50
CA GLU A 7 18.32 -10.04 4.89
C GLU A 7 19.20 -8.79 4.77
N GLY A 8 19.92 -8.46 5.84
CA GLY A 8 20.76 -7.27 5.90
C GLY A 8 21.38 -7.08 7.29
N LEU A 9 21.86 -5.87 7.58
CA LEU A 9 22.35 -5.50 8.90
C LEU A 9 21.57 -4.26 9.41
N PRO A 10 20.61 -4.40 10.34
CA PRO A 10 20.10 -5.64 10.92
C PRO A 10 19.16 -6.40 9.98
N SER A 11 19.01 -7.71 10.17
CA SER A 11 17.95 -8.49 9.54
C SER A 11 16.58 -8.07 10.09
N LEU A 12 15.57 -8.00 9.22
CA LEU A 12 14.20 -7.65 9.57
C LEU A 12 13.25 -8.79 9.19
N SER A 13 12.39 -9.20 10.13
CA SER A 13 11.30 -10.14 9.89
C SER A 13 9.98 -9.54 10.36
N MET A 14 8.99 -9.48 9.46
CA MET A 14 7.65 -8.96 9.75
C MET A 14 6.60 -10.01 9.39
N ARG A 15 5.56 -10.13 10.23
CA ARG A 15 4.44 -11.06 9.99
C ARG A 15 3.10 -10.41 10.33
N ILE A 16 2.15 -10.54 9.42
CA ILE A 16 0.75 -10.19 9.63
C ILE A 16 -0.02 -11.49 9.89
N ALA A 17 -0.42 -11.72 11.13
CA ALA A 17 -1.23 -12.88 11.51
C ALA A 17 -2.58 -12.86 10.77
N GLY A 18 -3.04 -14.02 10.29
CA GLY A 18 -4.24 -14.12 9.44
C GLY A 18 -4.00 -13.70 7.98
N GLY A 19 -3.13 -12.72 7.74
CA GLY A 19 -2.84 -12.17 6.41
C GLY A 19 -3.84 -11.08 6.03
N ILE A 20 -3.60 -10.43 4.91
CA ILE A 20 -4.47 -9.39 4.36
C ILE A 20 -5.54 -10.05 3.49
N HIS A 21 -6.81 -9.74 3.74
CA HIS A 21 -7.89 -10.24 2.90
C HIS A 21 -7.90 -9.49 1.56
N GLY A 22 -7.52 -10.18 0.48
CA GLY A 22 -7.20 -9.58 -0.83
C GLY A 22 -8.33 -8.74 -1.43
N ASP A 23 -9.58 -9.21 -1.41
CA ASP A 23 -10.70 -8.53 -2.06
C ASP A 23 -10.96 -7.15 -1.44
N VAL A 24 -11.15 -7.13 -0.11
CA VAL A 24 -11.38 -5.91 0.66
C VAL A 24 -10.15 -4.99 0.62
N ALA A 25 -8.94 -5.55 0.73
CA ALA A 25 -7.72 -4.76 0.73
C ALA A 25 -7.44 -4.11 -0.64
N THR A 26 -7.66 -4.83 -1.73
CA THR A 26 -7.47 -4.32 -3.09
C THR A 26 -8.43 -3.15 -3.35
N ALA A 27 -9.73 -3.34 -3.07
CA ALA A 27 -10.71 -2.27 -3.21
C ALA A 27 -10.36 -1.06 -2.33
N SER A 28 -9.95 -1.30 -1.08
CA SER A 28 -9.57 -0.25 -0.13
C SER A 28 -8.36 0.55 -0.60
N ILE A 29 -7.31 -0.11 -1.09
CA ILE A 29 -6.09 0.56 -1.60
C ILE A 29 -6.43 1.42 -2.82
N ILE A 30 -7.27 0.92 -3.73
CA ILE A 30 -7.70 1.67 -4.92
C ILE A 30 -8.41 2.96 -4.49
N VAL A 31 -9.47 2.86 -3.68
CA VAL A 31 -10.27 4.03 -3.27
C VAL A 31 -9.43 5.05 -2.49
N ASN A 32 -8.62 4.57 -1.54
CA ASN A 32 -7.75 5.43 -0.73
C ASN A 32 -6.63 6.11 -1.53
N SER A 33 -6.31 5.60 -2.73
CA SER A 33 -5.25 6.17 -3.58
C SER A 33 -5.77 7.20 -4.58
N ILE A 34 -7.09 7.27 -4.84
CA ILE A 34 -7.71 8.23 -5.78
C ILE A 34 -7.22 9.68 -5.57
N PRO A 35 -7.30 10.28 -4.36
CA PRO A 35 -6.86 11.67 -4.19
C PRO A 35 -5.36 11.85 -4.49
N LYS A 36 -4.55 10.82 -4.26
CA LYS A 36 -3.09 10.84 -4.49
C LYS A 36 -2.78 10.79 -5.99
N VAL A 37 -3.54 9.99 -6.74
CA VAL A 37 -3.45 9.93 -8.21
C VAL A 37 -3.91 11.24 -8.83
N LEU A 38 -5.00 11.85 -8.34
CA LEU A 38 -5.48 13.14 -8.82
C LEU A 38 -4.48 14.28 -8.60
N SER A 39 -3.66 14.20 -7.53
CA SER A 39 -2.60 15.17 -7.26
C SER A 39 -1.27 14.88 -8.00
N ALA A 40 -1.15 13.74 -8.67
CA ALA A 40 0.09 13.36 -9.33
C ALA A 40 0.30 14.14 -10.63
N ALA A 41 1.58 14.31 -11.02
CA ALA A 41 1.89 14.87 -12.34
C ALA A 41 1.35 13.95 -13.45
N PRO A 42 1.06 14.47 -14.66
CA PRO A 42 0.66 13.62 -15.78
C PRO A 42 1.71 12.56 -16.12
N GLY A 43 1.27 11.35 -16.47
CA GLY A 43 2.14 10.24 -16.85
C GLY A 43 1.65 8.90 -16.34
N LEU A 44 2.39 7.84 -16.69
CA LEU A 44 2.19 6.50 -16.14
C LEU A 44 2.99 6.37 -14.84
N HIS A 45 2.29 6.29 -13.71
CA HIS A 45 2.88 6.14 -12.38
C HIS A 45 2.70 4.74 -11.84
N THR A 46 3.63 4.35 -10.96
CA THR A 46 3.57 3.12 -10.16
C THR A 46 3.32 3.45 -8.68
N MET A 47 3.07 2.43 -7.87
CA MET A 47 2.91 2.60 -6.41
C MET A 47 4.16 3.16 -5.72
N ARG A 48 5.34 3.08 -6.34
CA ARG A 48 6.59 3.67 -5.80
C ARG A 48 6.68 5.17 -6.05
N ASP A 49 5.97 5.69 -7.05
CA ASP A 49 6.01 7.10 -7.45
C ASP A 49 4.98 7.94 -6.68
N LEU A 50 3.96 7.28 -6.11
CA LEU A 50 2.88 7.92 -5.36
C LEU A 50 3.15 7.93 -3.85
N PRO A 51 2.58 8.90 -3.11
CA PRO A 51 2.55 8.83 -1.65
C PRO A 51 1.91 7.52 -1.16
N LEU A 52 2.39 7.02 -0.01
CA LEU A 52 1.91 5.75 0.56
C LEU A 52 0.37 5.73 0.69
N PRO A 53 -0.30 4.61 0.33
CA PRO A 53 -1.72 4.45 0.61
C PRO A 53 -2.02 4.69 2.10
N SER A 54 -3.07 5.45 2.36
CA SER A 54 -3.44 5.91 3.69
C SER A 54 -4.95 6.07 3.74
N PHE A 55 -5.54 5.89 4.92
CA PHE A 55 -6.98 6.02 5.12
C PHE A 55 -7.48 7.38 4.61
N PHE A 56 -8.49 7.34 3.75
CA PHE A 56 -9.20 8.52 3.26
C PHE A 56 -10.64 8.47 3.77
N SER A 57 -11.06 9.51 4.50
CA SER A 57 -12.36 9.57 5.17
C SER A 57 -13.53 9.90 4.25
N GLY A 58 -13.29 10.28 2.99
CA GLY A 58 -14.34 10.52 1.99
C GLY A 58 -15.23 11.74 2.27
N ARG A 59 -14.83 12.64 3.18
CA ARG A 59 -15.53 13.91 3.45
C ARG A 59 -15.08 15.02 2.53
#